data_AF-G2E0D9-F1
#
_entry.id   AF-G2E0D9-F1
#
_cell.length_a   1.000
_cell.length_b   1.000
_cell.length_c   1.000
_cell.angle_alpha   90.00
_cell.angle_beta   90.00
_cell.angle_gamma   90.00
#
_symmetry.space_group_name_H-M   'P 1'
#
loop_
_entity.id
_entity.type
_entity.pdbx_description
1 polymer ?
#
loop_
_entity_poly.entity_id
_entity_poly.type
_entity_poly.pdbx_seq_one_letter_code
_entity_poly.pdbx_strand_id
1 'polypeptide(L)'
;MSRVAKAPIALPKGVTVEIAGQNVTVKGPKGTMGWTVHSTVAVCQDEGAIKVAPAEGSNNAWAMAGTTRALLNNMVVGCGTGFSRKLNLVGVGYRAQAKGNVLNLNLGFSHPIDYPMPEGITIETPSQTEIVVSGADKQQVGQVASEIRGFRPPEPYKGKGVRYADENVLRKEAKKK
;
A
#
# COMPACT_ATOMS: atom_id res chain seq x y z
N MET A 1 -19.61 -17.65 8.54
CA MET A 1 -18.44 -17.81 9.44
C MET A 1 -17.18 -17.41 8.66
N SER A 2 -16.39 -16.44 9.11
CA SER A 2 -15.25 -15.90 8.32
C SER A 2 -13.94 -16.63 8.63
N ARG A 3 -13.30 -17.26 7.63
CA ARG A 3 -11.99 -17.91 7.76
C ARG A 3 -10.88 -16.90 8.05
N VAL A 4 -10.96 -15.70 7.46
CA VAL A 4 -9.96 -14.64 7.61
C VAL A 4 -9.96 -14.07 9.02
N ALA A 5 -11.14 -13.81 9.60
CA ALA A 5 -11.24 -13.27 10.96
C ALA A 5 -10.66 -14.23 12.02
N LYS A 6 -10.87 -15.55 11.82
CA LYS A 6 -10.41 -16.59 12.75
C LYS A 6 -8.91 -16.89 12.65
N ALA A 7 -8.24 -16.46 11.59
CA ALA A 7 -6.82 -16.69 11.42
C ALA A 7 -6.03 -15.74 12.33
N PRO A 8 -5.28 -16.25 13.33
CA PRO A 8 -4.49 -15.39 14.21
C PRO A 8 -3.42 -14.63 13.41
N ILE A 9 -3.02 -13.48 13.93
CA ILE A 9 -1.94 -12.66 13.38
C ILE A 9 -0.70 -12.93 14.23
N ALA A 10 0.30 -13.58 13.66
CA ALA A 10 1.57 -13.80 14.34
C ALA A 10 2.37 -12.48 14.41
N LEU A 11 2.95 -12.18 15.56
CA LEU A 11 3.82 -11.01 15.73
C LEU A 11 5.27 -11.37 15.37
N PRO A 12 5.85 -10.78 14.31
CA PRO A 12 7.25 -10.98 13.98
C PRO A 12 8.14 -10.32 15.06
N LYS A 13 9.36 -10.86 15.21
CA LYS A 13 10.34 -10.33 16.18
C LYS A 13 10.61 -8.84 15.91
N GLY A 14 10.54 -8.02 16.95
CA GLY A 14 10.79 -6.58 16.87
C GLY A 14 9.56 -5.72 16.54
N VAL A 15 8.37 -6.33 16.42
CA VAL A 15 7.09 -5.59 16.35
C VAL A 15 6.34 -5.74 17.66
N THR A 16 5.97 -4.63 18.28
CA THR A 16 5.14 -4.59 19.50
C THR A 16 3.77 -4.02 19.18
N VAL A 17 2.74 -4.57 19.82
CA VAL A 17 1.37 -4.09 19.67
C VAL A 17 0.82 -3.78 21.04
N GLU A 18 0.34 -2.55 21.20
CA GLU A 18 -0.29 -2.03 22.40
C GLU A 18 -1.79 -1.86 22.10
N ILE A 19 -2.63 -2.49 22.92
CA ILE A 19 -4.09 -2.44 22.79
C ILE A 19 -4.63 -1.69 24.01
N ALA A 20 -5.17 -0.49 23.78
CA ALA A 20 -5.80 0.36 24.79
C ALA A 20 -7.29 0.51 24.47
N GLY A 21 -8.09 -0.43 24.96
CA GLY A 21 -9.52 -0.53 24.61
C GLY A 21 -9.69 -0.80 23.12
N GLN A 22 -10.20 0.18 22.38
CA GLN A 22 -10.33 0.11 20.92
C GLN A 22 -9.17 0.73 20.15
N ASN A 23 -8.26 1.43 20.82
CA ASN A 23 -7.08 1.99 20.17
C ASN A 23 -5.98 0.95 20.12
N VAL A 24 -5.52 0.63 18.91
CA VAL A 24 -4.41 -0.28 18.67
C VAL A 24 -3.24 0.51 18.11
N THR A 25 -2.10 0.40 18.79
CA THR A 25 -0.84 1.00 18.33
C THR A 25 0.13 -0.11 18.01
N VAL A 26 0.67 -0.11 16.80
CA VAL A 26 1.69 -1.04 16.32
C VAL A 26 2.99 -0.28 16.18
N LYS A 27 4.06 -0.77 16.81
CA LYS A 27 5.41 -0.19 16.71
C LYS A 27 6.34 -1.24 16.14
N GLY A 28 7.21 -0.83 15.23
CA GLY A 28 8.22 -1.70 14.63
C GLY A 28 9.40 -0.91 14.08
N PRO A 29 10.39 -1.60 13.48
CA PRO A 29 11.59 -0.98 12.96
C PRO A 29 11.33 0.05 11.83
N LYS A 30 10.21 -0.07 11.10
CA LYS A 30 9.86 0.83 9.99
C LYS A 30 8.97 2.00 10.40
N GLY A 31 8.53 2.08 11.66
CA GLY A 31 7.72 3.17 12.16
C GLY A 31 6.65 2.72 13.15
N THR A 32 5.73 3.64 13.44
CA THR A 32 4.61 3.45 14.37
C THR A 32 3.30 3.80 13.69
N MET A 33 2.29 2.96 13.85
CA MET A 33 0.95 3.21 13.31
C MET A 33 -0.09 3.06 14.42
N GLY A 34 -1.03 4.00 14.48
CA GLY A 34 -2.18 3.96 15.38
C GLY A 34 -3.47 3.79 14.59
N TRP A 35 -4.38 2.95 15.09
CA TRP A 35 -5.70 2.79 14.50
C TRP A 35 -6.75 2.51 15.58
N THR A 36 -7.91 3.17 15.46
CA THR A 36 -9.05 2.93 16.32
C THR A 36 -9.95 1.87 15.68
N VAL A 37 -10.06 0.73 16.34
CA VAL A 37 -10.90 -0.40 15.96
C VAL A 37 -12.38 -0.05 16.19
N HIS A 38 -13.24 -0.53 15.30
CA HIS A 38 -14.68 -0.30 15.42
C HIS A 38 -15.28 -1.02 16.65
N SER A 39 -16.26 -0.41 17.31
CA SER A 39 -16.86 -0.90 18.56
C SER A 39 -17.47 -2.31 18.49
N THR A 40 -17.84 -2.75 17.29
CA THR A 40 -18.44 -4.09 17.04
C THR A 40 -17.42 -5.22 16.97
N VAL A 41 -16.12 -4.93 17.13
CA VAL A 41 -15.04 -5.90 17.07
C VAL A 41 -14.24 -5.83 18.37
N ALA A 42 -13.87 -7.00 18.88
CA ALA A 42 -12.97 -7.18 20.00
C ALA A 42 -11.62 -7.69 19.48
N VAL A 43 -10.54 -7.11 19.98
CA VAL A 43 -9.15 -7.49 19.65
C VAL A 43 -8.46 -7.89 20.94
N CYS A 44 -7.95 -9.12 20.96
CA CYS A 44 -7.23 -9.67 22.11
C CYS A 44 -5.83 -10.09 21.67
N GLN A 45 -4.85 -9.88 22.54
CA GLN A 45 -3.50 -10.41 22.37
C GLN A 45 -3.35 -11.66 23.23
N ASP A 46 -2.91 -12.75 22.63
CA ASP A 46 -2.78 -14.06 23.28
C ASP A 46 -1.51 -14.76 22.79
N GLU A 47 -0.63 -15.15 23.72
CA GLU A 47 0.61 -15.91 23.47
C GLU A 47 1.49 -15.38 22.30
N GLY A 48 1.54 -14.06 22.10
CA GLY A 48 2.33 -13.46 21.02
C GLY A 48 1.64 -13.44 19.65
N ALA A 49 0.33 -13.74 19.61
CA ALA A 49 -0.53 -13.54 18.45
C ALA A 49 -1.70 -12.60 18.76
N ILE A 50 -2.22 -11.93 17.73
CA ILE A 50 -3.44 -11.14 17.86
C ILE A 50 -4.61 -11.96 17.32
N LYS A 51 -5.66 -12.08 18.14
CA LYS A 51 -6.93 -12.69 17.78
C LYS A 51 -7.99 -11.60 17.66
N VAL A 52 -8.81 -11.69 16.62
CA VAL A 52 -9.89 -10.75 16.33
C VAL A 52 -11.21 -11.50 16.32
N ALA A 53 -12.19 -11.02 17.07
CA ALA A 53 -13.52 -11.61 17.15
C ALA A 53 -14.61 -10.52 17.09
N PRO A 54 -15.81 -10.83 16.60
CA PRO A 54 -16.97 -9.96 16.84
C PRO A 54 -17.14 -9.68 18.34
N ALA A 55 -17.51 -8.46 18.70
CA ALA A 55 -17.89 -8.13 20.06
C ALA A 55 -19.20 -8.86 20.44
N GLU A 56 -19.35 -9.22 21.71
CA GLU A 56 -20.57 -9.85 22.22
C GLU A 56 -21.81 -8.95 21.96
N GLY A 57 -22.91 -9.56 21.50
CA GLY A 57 -24.15 -8.84 21.17
C GLY A 57 -24.18 -8.19 19.78
N SER A 58 -23.11 -8.29 18.97
CA SER A 58 -23.09 -7.73 17.61
C SER A 58 -23.60 -8.73 16.55
N ASN A 59 -24.76 -8.44 15.97
CA ASN A 59 -25.29 -9.22 14.84
C ASN A 59 -24.48 -8.92 13.56
N ASN A 60 -24.07 -9.96 12.83
CA ASN A 60 -23.37 -9.87 11.54
C ASN A 60 -21.99 -9.15 11.53
N ALA A 61 -21.33 -8.98 12.68
CA ALA A 61 -20.03 -8.31 12.74
C ALA A 61 -18.83 -9.14 12.24
N TRP A 62 -19.05 -10.35 11.73
CA TRP A 62 -17.97 -11.19 11.16
C TRP A 62 -17.27 -10.55 9.94
N ALA A 63 -17.98 -9.74 9.16
CA ALA A 63 -17.38 -8.99 8.05
C ALA A 63 -16.40 -7.94 8.60
N MET A 64 -16.84 -7.16 9.60
CA MET A 64 -16.01 -6.15 10.27
C MET A 64 -14.80 -6.77 10.98
N ALA A 65 -14.98 -7.92 11.64
CA ALA A 65 -13.87 -8.65 12.26
C ALA A 65 -12.84 -9.10 11.21
N GLY A 66 -13.29 -9.55 10.02
CA GLY A 66 -12.40 -9.92 8.92
C GLY A 66 -11.59 -8.74 8.39
N THR A 67 -12.24 -7.60 8.16
CA THR A 67 -11.57 -6.36 7.72
C THR A 67 -10.58 -5.86 8.76
N THR A 68 -10.99 -5.84 10.04
CA THR A 68 -10.14 -5.42 11.17
C THR A 68 -8.90 -6.29 11.28
N ARG A 69 -9.06 -7.61 11.18
CA ARG A 69 -7.94 -8.56 11.13
C ARG A 69 -7.00 -8.25 9.96
N ALA A 70 -7.54 -7.99 8.77
CA ALA A 70 -6.71 -7.69 7.60
C ALA A 70 -5.93 -6.38 7.77
N LEU A 71 -6.56 -5.33 8.32
CA LEU A 71 -5.92 -4.04 8.58
C LEU A 71 -4.82 -4.17 9.65
N LEU A 72 -5.09 -4.83 10.78
CA LEU A 72 -4.08 -5.08 11.82
C LEU A 72 -2.90 -5.89 11.28
N ASN A 73 -3.17 -6.92 10.49
CA ASN A 73 -2.10 -7.69 9.86
C ASN A 73 -1.26 -6.83 8.91
N ASN A 74 -1.88 -5.93 8.15
CA ASN A 74 -1.14 -5.00 7.30
C ASN A 74 -0.30 -4.02 8.13
N MET A 75 -0.79 -3.53 9.27
CA MET A 75 -0.02 -2.67 10.18
C MET A 75 1.20 -3.40 10.75
N VAL A 76 1.03 -4.66 11.19
CA VAL A 76 2.13 -5.50 11.70
C VAL A 76 3.19 -5.75 10.64
N VAL A 77 2.78 -6.16 9.43
CA VAL A 77 3.71 -6.38 8.30
C VAL A 77 4.36 -5.07 7.87
N GLY A 78 3.60 -3.97 7.82
CA GLY A 78 4.07 -2.65 7.43
C GLY A 78 5.12 -2.07 8.37
N CYS A 79 4.89 -2.14 9.68
CA CYS A 79 5.85 -1.69 10.68
C CYS A 79 7.08 -2.62 10.77
N GLY A 80 6.94 -3.88 10.39
CA GLY A 80 8.02 -4.88 10.35
C GLY A 80 8.87 -4.80 9.08
N THR A 81 8.34 -5.26 7.95
CA THR A 81 9.06 -5.33 6.67
C THR A 81 8.87 -4.09 5.80
N GLY A 82 7.72 -3.42 5.94
CA GLY A 82 7.27 -2.39 5.02
C GLY A 82 6.63 -2.95 3.76
N PHE A 83 6.05 -2.07 2.95
CA PHE A 83 5.47 -2.36 1.65
C PHE A 83 6.22 -1.64 0.56
N SER A 84 6.24 -2.24 -0.63
CA SER A 84 6.75 -1.59 -1.83
C SER A 84 5.84 -1.87 -3.03
N ARG A 85 5.75 -0.89 -3.92
CA ARG A 85 5.09 -0.99 -5.22
C ARG A 85 6.03 -0.46 -6.29
N LYS A 86 6.23 -1.28 -7.32
CA LYS A 86 7.09 -0.95 -8.46
C LYS A 86 6.23 -0.47 -9.63
N LEU A 87 6.60 0.67 -10.20
CA LEU A 87 6.01 1.25 -11.39
C LEU A 87 7.06 1.34 -12.49
N ASN A 88 6.66 1.03 -13.72
CA ASN A 88 7.51 1.09 -14.89
C ASN A 88 7.00 2.14 -15.86
N LEU A 89 7.90 2.96 -16.37
CA LEU A 89 7.64 3.96 -17.40
C LEU A 89 7.95 3.35 -18.75
N VAL A 90 6.94 3.28 -19.61
CA VAL A 90 7.08 2.79 -20.97
C VAL A 90 6.80 3.93 -21.92
N GLY A 91 7.82 4.40 -22.63
CA GLY A 91 7.67 5.47 -23.60
C GLY A 91 9.00 6.07 -23.99
N VAL A 92 9.08 6.59 -25.21
CA VAL A 92 10.29 7.28 -25.68
C VAL A 92 10.33 8.65 -25.00
N GLY A 93 11.44 8.95 -24.31
CA GLY A 93 11.62 10.21 -23.58
C GLY A 93 10.93 10.26 -22.21
N TYR A 94 10.29 9.17 -21.78
CA TYR A 94 9.67 9.12 -20.45
C TYR A 94 10.74 8.84 -19.41
N ARG A 95 10.80 9.69 -18.39
CA ARG A 95 11.78 9.55 -17.31
C ARG A 95 11.21 10.05 -15.98
N ALA A 96 11.65 9.41 -14.92
CA ALA A 96 11.37 9.78 -13.54
C ALA A 96 12.69 10.05 -12.82
N GLN A 97 12.69 11.06 -11.95
CA GLN A 97 13.83 11.37 -11.09
C GLN A 97 13.32 11.78 -9.70
N ALA A 98 13.68 11.02 -8.68
CA ALA A 98 13.51 11.45 -7.30
C ALA A 98 14.58 12.48 -6.94
N LYS A 99 14.19 13.68 -6.48
CA LYS A 99 15.10 14.73 -6.01
C LYS A 99 14.58 15.32 -4.71
N GLY A 100 15.31 15.08 -3.61
CA GLY A 100 14.86 15.49 -2.27
C GLY A 100 13.52 14.85 -1.94
N ASN A 101 12.53 15.66 -1.56
CA ASN A 101 11.18 15.21 -1.23
C ASN A 101 10.17 15.34 -2.39
N VAL A 102 10.67 15.43 -3.63
CA VAL A 102 9.83 15.60 -4.84
C VAL A 102 10.23 14.56 -5.89
N LEU A 103 9.23 13.95 -6.52
CA LEU A 103 9.39 13.09 -7.68
C LEU A 103 9.10 13.92 -8.94
N ASN A 104 10.14 14.18 -9.73
CA ASN A 104 10.01 14.82 -11.04
C ASN A 104 9.69 13.76 -12.11
N LEU A 105 8.62 13.98 -12.85
CA LEU A 105 8.12 13.10 -13.90
C LEU A 105 8.10 13.85 -15.23
N ASN A 106 8.80 13.30 -16.23
CA ASN A 106 8.71 13.77 -17.60
C ASN A 106 7.99 12.69 -18.42
N LEU A 107 6.71 12.93 -18.70
CA LEU A 107 5.79 11.98 -19.35
C LEU A 107 5.34 12.45 -20.74
N GLY A 108 6.10 13.35 -21.36
CA GLY A 108 5.79 13.91 -22.68
C GLY A 108 4.69 14.98 -22.67
N PHE A 109 4.43 15.59 -21.51
CA PHE A 109 3.66 16.85 -21.42
C PHE A 109 4.55 18.05 -21.76
N SER A 110 3.95 19.21 -21.99
CA SER A 110 4.69 20.46 -22.26
C SER A 110 5.55 20.94 -21.09
N HIS A 111 5.26 20.47 -19.88
CA HIS A 111 6.00 20.76 -18.65
C HIS A 111 6.24 19.47 -17.86
N PRO A 112 7.31 19.40 -17.05
CA PRO A 112 7.49 18.31 -16.10
C PRO A 112 6.44 18.36 -14.99
N ILE A 113 6.09 17.19 -14.43
CA ILE A 113 5.18 17.07 -13.29
C ILE A 113 6.03 16.85 -12.04
N ASP A 114 5.91 17.76 -11.08
CA ASP A 114 6.54 17.64 -9.77
C ASP A 114 5.52 17.09 -8.76
N TYR A 115 5.73 15.85 -8.33
CA TYR A 115 4.89 15.20 -7.35
C TYR A 115 5.55 15.27 -5.95
N PRO A 116 4.98 16.00 -4.98
CA PRO A 116 5.52 16.06 -3.63
C PRO A 116 5.31 14.72 -2.92
N MET A 117 6.36 14.18 -2.32
CA MET A 117 6.27 12.92 -1.58
C MET A 117 5.52 13.16 -0.26
N PRO A 118 4.42 12.42 0.00
CA PRO A 118 3.71 12.54 1.27
C PRO A 118 4.52 11.92 2.41
N GLU A 119 4.23 12.35 3.64
CA GLU A 119 4.94 11.87 4.83
C GLU A 119 4.84 10.35 4.98
N GLY A 120 5.95 9.70 5.36
CA GLY A 120 6.01 8.25 5.56
C GLY A 120 6.17 7.42 4.28
N ILE A 121 6.27 8.06 3.11
CA ILE A 121 6.53 7.42 1.82
C ILE A 121 7.92 7.80 1.30
N THR A 122 8.69 6.79 0.92
CA THR A 122 9.98 6.96 0.25
C THR A 122 9.84 6.48 -1.18
N ILE A 123 10.19 7.36 -2.13
CA ILE A 123 10.20 7.03 -3.56
C ILE A 123 11.64 6.97 -4.04
N GLU A 124 12.02 5.82 -4.59
CA GLU A 124 13.33 5.59 -5.20
C GLU A 124 13.16 5.43 -6.72
N THR A 125 14.15 5.92 -7.48
CA THR A 125 14.21 5.73 -8.94
C THR A 125 15.50 5.01 -9.31
N PRO A 126 15.56 3.66 -9.21
CA PRO A 126 16.76 2.87 -9.50
C PRO A 126 17.24 3.04 -10.95
N SER A 127 16.31 3.28 -11.85
CA SER A 127 16.57 3.70 -13.23
C SER A 127 15.64 4.84 -13.59
N GLN A 128 15.92 5.55 -14.69
CA GLN A 128 15.04 6.62 -15.18
C GLN A 128 13.65 6.10 -15.57
N THR A 129 13.50 4.79 -15.80
CA THR A 129 12.25 4.16 -16.23
C THR A 129 11.57 3.34 -15.14
N GLU A 130 12.14 3.27 -13.93
CA GLU A 130 11.59 2.50 -12.82
C GLU A 130 11.42 3.38 -11.59
N ILE A 131 10.25 3.28 -10.96
CA ILE A 131 9.92 3.96 -9.71
C ILE A 131 9.55 2.89 -8.69
N VAL A 132 10.16 2.96 -7.51
CA VAL A 132 9.84 2.11 -6.37
C VAL A 132 9.26 3.00 -5.28
N VAL A 133 7.96 2.86 -5.03
CA VAL A 133 7.27 3.52 -3.92
C VAL A 133 7.31 2.59 -2.72
N SER A 134 7.83 3.05 -1.59
CA SER A 134 7.97 2.26 -0.37
C SER A 134 7.47 3.02 0.86
N GLY A 135 7.00 2.29 1.87
CA GLY A 135 6.48 2.88 3.10
C GLY A 135 5.94 1.83 4.07
N ALA A 136 5.61 2.26 5.29
CA ALA A 136 5.01 1.39 6.31
C ALA A 136 3.50 1.19 6.08
N ASP A 137 2.79 2.22 5.61
CA ASP A 137 1.35 2.14 5.35
C ASP A 137 1.04 1.61 3.94
N LYS A 138 0.41 0.43 3.88
CA LYS A 138 -0.02 -0.20 2.63
C LYS A 138 -1.02 0.65 1.85
N GLN A 139 -1.92 1.34 2.53
CA GLN A 139 -2.95 2.17 1.90
C GLN A 139 -2.29 3.37 1.22
N GLN A 140 -1.44 4.07 1.95
CA GLN A 140 -0.72 5.24 1.43
C GLN A 140 0.22 4.87 0.28
N VAL A 141 0.99 3.78 0.40
CA VAL A 141 1.86 3.28 -0.69
C VAL A 141 1.04 2.98 -1.95
N GLY A 142 -0.13 2.35 -1.79
CA GLY A 142 -1.03 2.06 -2.91
C GLY A 142 -1.63 3.32 -3.53
N GLN A 143 -2.03 4.29 -2.70
CA GLN A 143 -2.60 5.56 -3.13
C GLN A 143 -1.60 6.37 -3.95
N VAL A 144 -0.38 6.55 -3.44
CA VAL A 144 0.71 7.24 -4.14
C VAL A 144 1.03 6.57 -5.47
N ALA A 145 1.15 5.24 -5.47
CA ALA A 145 1.42 4.52 -6.71
C ALA A 145 0.29 4.67 -7.74
N SER A 146 -0.97 4.73 -7.28
CA SER A 146 -2.14 4.96 -8.12
C SER A 146 -2.17 6.38 -8.69
N GLU A 147 -1.85 7.39 -7.89
CA GLU A 147 -1.75 8.79 -8.33
C GLU A 147 -0.68 8.96 -9.40
N ILE A 148 0.52 8.40 -9.19
CA ILE A 148 1.61 8.44 -10.16
C ILE A 148 1.21 7.76 -11.47
N ARG A 149 0.53 6.61 -11.41
CA ARG A 149 -0.02 5.93 -12.59
C ARG A 149 -1.09 6.80 -13.30
N GLY A 150 -1.87 7.54 -12.53
CA GLY A 150 -2.95 8.40 -13.01
C GLY A 150 -2.49 9.54 -13.93
N PHE A 151 -1.26 10.05 -13.78
CA PHE A 151 -0.73 11.12 -14.63
C PHE A 151 -0.65 10.73 -16.11
N ARG A 152 -0.27 9.48 -16.40
CA ARG A 152 -0.20 8.96 -17.77
C ARG A 152 -0.51 7.47 -17.77
N PRO A 153 -1.78 7.06 -17.76
CA PRO A 153 -2.15 5.64 -17.74
C PRO A 153 -1.67 4.92 -19.02
N PRO A 154 -1.49 3.59 -18.98
CA PRO A 154 -1.00 2.84 -20.13
C PRO A 154 -2.01 2.89 -21.27
N GLU A 155 -1.56 3.29 -22.46
CA GLU A 155 -2.42 3.40 -23.64
C GLU A 155 -2.80 2.02 -24.19
N PRO A 156 -3.99 1.88 -24.83
CA PRO A 156 -4.48 0.59 -25.30
C PRO A 156 -3.78 0.06 -26.56
N TYR A 157 -2.90 0.81 -27.22
CA TYR A 157 -2.25 0.38 -28.47
C TYR A 157 -0.81 -0.10 -28.25
N LYS A 158 0.11 0.80 -27.88
CA LYS A 158 1.52 0.44 -27.64
C LYS A 158 1.84 0.22 -26.15
N GLY A 159 0.87 0.42 -25.26
CA GLY A 159 1.07 0.33 -23.81
C GLY A 159 1.96 1.43 -23.24
N LYS A 160 2.22 2.52 -23.96
CA LYS A 160 3.00 3.64 -23.42
C LYS A 160 2.26 4.29 -22.26
N GLY A 161 3.01 4.68 -21.24
CA GLY A 161 2.51 5.26 -20.00
C GLY A 161 3.24 4.71 -18.78
N VAL A 162 2.75 5.09 -17.61
CA VAL A 162 3.14 4.54 -16.32
C VAL A 162 2.26 3.34 -16.04
N ARG A 163 2.84 2.21 -15.67
CA ARG A 163 2.11 0.97 -15.31
C ARG A 163 2.71 0.33 -14.08
N TYR A 164 1.95 -0.55 -13.41
CA TYR A 164 2.58 -1.41 -12.40
C TYR A 164 3.52 -2.42 -13.05
N ALA A 165 4.58 -2.81 -12.34
CA ALA A 165 5.56 -3.77 -12.86
C ALA A 165 4.93 -5.14 -13.18
N ASP A 166 3.90 -5.53 -12.44
CA ASP A 166 3.13 -6.76 -12.58
C ASP A 166 1.82 -6.60 -13.38
N GLU A 167 1.56 -5.41 -13.95
CA GLU A 167 0.32 -5.14 -14.71
C GLU A 167 0.38 -5.69 -16.14
N ASN A 168 -0.61 -6.53 -16.47
CA ASN A 168 -0.85 -6.95 -17.86
C ASN A 168 -1.69 -5.91 -18.61
N VAL A 169 -1.09 -5.26 -19.62
CA VAL A 169 -1.76 -4.24 -20.43
C VAL A 169 -2.43 -4.89 -21.63
N LEU A 170 -3.75 -4.86 -21.67
CA LEU A 170 -4.54 -5.30 -22.82
C LEU A 170 -4.30 -4.36 -24.01
N ARG A 171 -3.69 -4.90 -25.07
CA ARG A 171 -3.40 -4.15 -26.29
C ARG A 171 -4.40 -4.46 -27.39
N LYS A 172 -4.89 -3.42 -28.05
CA LYS A 172 -5.66 -3.47 -29.28
C LYS A 172 -4.70 -3.41 -30.45
N GLU A 173 -4.99 -4.19 -31.48
CA GLU A 173 -4.23 -4.18 -32.72
C GLU A 173 -4.39 -2.82 -33.41
N ALA A 174 -3.27 -2.21 -33.82
CA ALA A 174 -3.29 -1.02 -34.65
C ALA A 174 -3.52 -1.42 -36.11
N LYS A 175 -3.95 -0.48 -36.97
CA LYS A 175 -4.09 -0.74 -38.41
C LYS A 175 -2.78 -1.34 -38.96
N LYS A 176 -2.85 -2.58 -39.46
CA LYS A 176 -1.79 -3.17 -40.28
C LYS A 176 -1.62 -2.27 -41.49
N LYS A 177 -0.41 -1.77 -41.69
CA LYS A 177 0.02 -1.23 -42.98
C LYS A 177 0.42 -2.39 -43.86
#